data_AF-A0A8C5QKF0-F1
#
_entry.id   AF-A0A8C5QKF0-F1
#
_cell.length_a   1.000
_cell.length_b   1.000
_cell.length_c   1.000
_cell.angle_alpha   90.00
_cell.angle_beta   90.00
_cell.angle_gamma   90.00
#
_symmetry.space_group_name_H-M   'P 1'
#
loop_
_entity.id
_entity.type
_entity.pdbx_description
1 polymer ?
#
loop_
_entity_poly.entity_id
_entity_poly.type
_entity_poly.pdbx_seq_one_letter_code
_entity_poly.pdbx_strand_id
1 'polypeptide(L)'
;MTKIRFISLNVRGLNIPQKRRKALTDLHRQGGDIVFLQETHFRADAAPSLSSRFFSQSFYSNYDTSKARGVAILLARHIPFTVIHQQQDANGRFLFVKGTLGNQTITLANIYLPNRGQCAELRSVLSKLDKFREGLLICEGDFNVSLDSSREGVHPTPSVDDSLRGRFLRLLHKHQLVDGWRALNPTVRDYTFYSAVAHSYSRLDTFLIPHHLTKVKIAPITWPDHAPVVMWVDIQSIPPPHRAWRLNESLLRDVVIRQNLQDTLAQYFEENSTPDIPLPTLWEAHKCVIRGHLIQIGAQRKREHGKTLDTVLQRIHDLETAHKSVQSLDIFKDLTEQRAHLNSLLSQQAFKSILLTKQTYYTQGNKCGRMECHITFCHWTLTDLTSP
;
A
#
# COMPACT_ATOMS: atom_id res chain seq x y z
N MET A 1 18.04 -6.57 13.76
CA MET A 1 17.61 -5.49 12.84
C MET A 1 16.23 -5.85 12.32
N THR A 2 15.38 -4.87 12.07
CA THR A 2 14.01 -5.08 11.60
C THR A 2 13.90 -4.56 10.18
N LYS A 3 13.46 -5.43 9.26
CA LYS A 3 13.42 -5.13 7.83
C LYS A 3 12.13 -4.39 7.48
N ILE A 4 12.23 -3.10 7.23
CA ILE A 4 11.12 -2.23 6.85
C ILE A 4 10.95 -2.24 5.34
N ARG A 5 9.71 -2.37 4.87
CA ARG A 5 9.33 -2.39 3.46
C ARG A 5 8.72 -1.06 3.04
N PHE A 6 9.41 -0.40 2.13
CA PHE A 6 8.96 0.82 1.47
C PHE A 6 8.26 0.46 0.15
N ILE A 7 7.13 1.08 -0.14
CA ILE A 7 6.42 0.93 -1.43
C ILE A 7 6.18 2.31 -2.02
N SER A 8 6.47 2.48 -3.30
CA SER A 8 6.00 3.58 -4.14
C SER A 8 4.86 3.13 -5.03
N LEU A 9 3.91 4.02 -5.30
CA LEU A 9 2.86 3.80 -6.29
C LEU A 9 2.24 5.12 -6.76
N ASN A 10 2.42 5.48 -8.04
CA ASN A 10 1.51 6.41 -8.69
C ASN A 10 0.12 5.73 -8.77
N VAL A 11 -0.88 6.36 -8.15
CA VAL A 11 -2.22 5.77 -7.96
C VAL A 11 -3.28 6.32 -8.91
N ARG A 12 -2.95 7.34 -9.72
CA ARG A 12 -3.85 8.01 -10.68
C ARG A 12 -5.24 8.30 -10.10
N GLY A 13 -5.26 8.97 -8.96
CA GLY A 13 -6.42 9.49 -8.23
C GLY A 13 -7.10 8.51 -7.27
N LEU A 14 -7.32 8.94 -6.02
CA LEU A 14 -7.98 8.18 -4.94
C LEU A 14 -9.27 8.80 -4.40
N ASN A 15 -9.88 9.74 -5.14
CA ASN A 15 -11.15 10.38 -4.77
C ASN A 15 -12.26 9.36 -4.47
N ILE A 16 -12.40 8.33 -5.31
CA ILE A 16 -13.45 7.30 -5.21
C ILE A 16 -13.21 6.42 -3.96
N PRO A 17 -14.13 6.36 -2.98
CA PRO A 17 -13.93 5.61 -1.73
C PRO A 17 -13.65 4.12 -1.92
N GLN A 18 -14.27 3.49 -2.92
CA GLN A 18 -14.04 2.09 -3.28
C GLN A 18 -12.59 1.87 -3.76
N LYS A 19 -12.11 2.69 -4.71
CA LYS A 19 -10.70 2.66 -5.19
C LYS A 19 -9.72 2.89 -4.04
N ARG A 20 -10.00 3.86 -3.16
CA ARG A 20 -9.17 4.17 -1.98
C ARG A 20 -9.07 3.00 -1.00
N ARG A 21 -10.18 2.32 -0.70
CA ARG A 21 -10.17 1.11 0.17
C ARG A 21 -9.43 -0.07 -0.46
N LYS A 22 -9.65 -0.30 -1.76
CA LYS A 22 -8.93 -1.32 -2.53
C LYS A 22 -7.42 -1.07 -2.49
N ALA A 23 -7.00 0.16 -2.75
CA ALA A 23 -5.60 0.59 -2.68
C ALA A 23 -4.99 0.31 -1.30
N LEU A 24 -5.60 0.80 -0.21
CA LEU A 24 -5.09 0.58 1.15
C LEU A 24 -5.07 -0.91 1.55
N THR A 25 -6.00 -1.72 1.04
CA THR A 25 -6.03 -3.17 1.30
C THR A 25 -4.92 -3.89 0.55
N ASP A 26 -4.69 -3.54 -0.72
CA ASP A 26 -3.62 -4.13 -1.54
C ASP A 26 -2.23 -3.71 -1.04
N LEU A 27 -2.01 -2.44 -0.71
CA LEU A 27 -0.76 -1.94 -0.12
C LEU A 27 -0.42 -2.67 1.20
N HIS A 28 -1.44 -2.92 2.05
CA HIS A 28 -1.26 -3.72 3.25
C HIS A 28 -0.96 -5.21 2.94
N ARG A 29 -1.65 -5.80 1.94
CA ARG A 29 -1.38 -7.18 1.47
C ARG A 29 0.05 -7.33 0.93
N GLN A 30 0.54 -6.34 0.19
CA GLN A 30 1.91 -6.23 -0.28
C GLN A 30 2.92 -6.00 0.86
N GLY A 31 2.46 -5.85 2.11
CA GLY A 31 3.29 -5.66 3.29
C GLY A 31 3.97 -4.30 3.35
N GLY A 32 3.35 -3.25 2.79
CA GLY A 32 3.86 -1.89 2.84
C GLY A 32 3.84 -1.33 4.25
N ASP A 33 5.03 -1.03 4.79
CA ASP A 33 5.23 -0.47 6.12
C ASP A 33 5.25 1.06 6.07
N ILE A 34 5.94 1.60 5.06
CA ILE A 34 5.97 3.02 4.71
C ILE A 34 5.65 3.12 3.23
N VAL A 35 4.60 3.86 2.88
CA VAL A 35 4.10 3.92 1.50
C VAL A 35 4.08 5.35 0.97
N PHE A 36 4.70 5.55 -0.18
CA PHE A 36 4.67 6.78 -0.97
C PHE A 36 3.60 6.65 -2.06
N LEU A 37 2.75 7.66 -2.22
CA LEU A 37 1.71 7.70 -3.25
C LEU A 37 1.81 8.98 -4.07
N GLN A 38 1.76 8.88 -5.39
CA GLN A 38 1.75 10.00 -6.33
C GLN A 38 0.40 10.08 -7.07
N GLU A 39 0.04 11.26 -7.59
CA GLU A 39 -1.27 11.50 -8.20
C GLU A 39 -2.47 11.14 -7.30
N THR A 40 -2.46 11.54 -6.04
CA THR A 40 -3.61 11.29 -5.14
C THR A 40 -4.89 11.98 -5.62
N HIS A 41 -4.77 13.11 -6.33
CA HIS A 41 -5.82 13.93 -6.93
C HIS A 41 -6.83 14.49 -5.92
N PHE A 42 -6.43 14.62 -4.66
CA PHE A 42 -7.23 15.31 -3.66
C PHE A 42 -7.14 16.83 -3.86
N ARG A 43 -8.27 17.52 -3.64
CA ARG A 43 -8.26 18.96 -3.38
C ARG A 43 -7.88 19.17 -1.91
N ALA A 44 -7.17 20.24 -1.59
CA ALA A 44 -6.81 20.53 -0.20
C ALA A 44 -8.03 20.78 0.70
N ASP A 45 -9.08 21.43 0.17
CA ASP A 45 -10.33 21.73 0.88
C ASP A 45 -11.19 20.50 1.22
N ALA A 46 -10.95 19.37 0.56
CA ALA A 46 -11.79 18.17 0.63
C ALA A 46 -10.95 16.87 0.63
N ALA A 47 -9.75 16.91 1.20
CA ALA A 47 -8.85 15.77 1.25
C ALA A 47 -9.43 14.65 2.15
N PRO A 48 -9.72 13.45 1.62
CA PRO A 48 -10.23 12.35 2.41
C PRO A 48 -9.11 11.68 3.22
N SER A 49 -9.44 11.25 4.43
CA SER A 49 -8.52 10.45 5.23
C SER A 49 -8.11 9.15 4.53
N LEU A 50 -6.80 8.88 4.54
CA LEU A 50 -6.17 7.60 4.18
C LEU A 50 -5.86 6.75 5.43
N SER A 51 -6.10 7.29 6.63
CA SER A 51 -6.04 6.54 7.88
C SER A 51 -7.05 5.38 7.85
N SER A 52 -6.62 4.22 8.32
CA SER A 52 -7.38 2.98 8.24
C SER A 52 -6.99 2.03 9.38
N ARG A 53 -7.55 0.82 9.42
CA ARG A 53 -7.07 -0.20 10.35
C ARG A 53 -5.60 -0.58 10.09
N PHE A 54 -5.12 -0.44 8.85
CA PHE A 54 -3.77 -0.81 8.43
C PHE A 54 -2.74 0.32 8.62
N PHE A 55 -3.10 1.55 8.23
CA PHE A 55 -2.24 2.73 8.28
C PHE A 55 -2.77 3.73 9.32
N SER A 56 -1.95 4.12 10.30
CA SER A 56 -2.38 5.01 11.39
C SER A 56 -2.08 6.48 11.10
N GLN A 57 -0.93 6.77 10.49
CA GLN A 57 -0.49 8.12 10.15
C GLN A 57 -0.52 8.30 8.62
N SER A 58 -0.96 9.47 8.19
CA SER A 58 -1.03 9.86 6.78
C SER A 58 -0.69 11.34 6.62
N PHE A 59 0.24 11.63 5.72
CA PHE A 59 0.73 12.97 5.41
C PHE A 59 0.44 13.28 3.94
N TYR A 60 0.25 14.56 3.63
CA TYR A 60 -0.25 15.00 2.33
C TYR A 60 0.47 16.26 1.87
N SER A 61 0.50 16.43 0.56
CA SER A 61 0.79 17.68 -0.14
C SER A 61 -0.14 17.68 -1.34
N ASN A 62 -1.16 18.55 -1.31
CA ASN A 62 -2.26 18.55 -2.27
C ASN A 62 -2.16 19.76 -3.20
N TYR A 63 -2.96 19.80 -4.27
CA TYR A 63 -3.07 20.98 -5.13
C TYR A 63 -4.43 21.64 -4.94
N ASP A 64 -4.42 22.90 -4.54
CA ASP A 64 -5.63 23.62 -4.12
C ASP A 64 -6.61 23.84 -5.28
N THR A 65 -6.09 24.12 -6.48
CA THR A 65 -6.91 24.56 -7.62
C THR A 65 -7.65 23.41 -8.32
N SER A 66 -7.07 22.20 -8.40
CA SER A 66 -7.68 21.10 -9.17
C SER A 66 -7.26 19.68 -8.77
N LYS A 67 -8.08 18.70 -9.14
CA LYS A 67 -7.88 17.26 -8.89
C LYS A 67 -6.89 16.61 -9.88
N ALA A 68 -5.68 17.16 -9.98
CA ALA A 68 -4.72 16.79 -11.04
C ALA A 68 -3.28 16.51 -10.55
N ARG A 69 -3.03 16.58 -9.23
CA ARG A 69 -1.71 16.36 -8.60
C ARG A 69 -1.90 15.83 -7.17
N GLY A 70 -0.82 15.81 -6.40
CA GLY A 70 -0.82 15.61 -4.97
C GLY A 70 -0.12 14.32 -4.58
N VAL A 71 0.70 14.38 -3.54
CA VAL A 71 1.49 13.26 -3.03
C VAL A 71 1.12 12.96 -1.57
N ALA A 72 1.28 11.71 -1.14
CA ALA A 72 1.03 11.31 0.23
C ALA A 72 2.09 10.32 0.75
N ILE A 73 2.27 10.30 2.07
CA ILE A 73 3.09 9.30 2.78
C ILE A 73 2.20 8.64 3.83
N LEU A 74 2.13 7.30 3.83
CA LEU A 74 1.36 6.50 4.78
C LEU A 74 2.28 5.64 5.63
N LEU A 75 2.02 5.59 6.94
CA LEU A 75 2.77 4.75 7.87
C LEU A 75 1.86 3.68 8.46
N ALA A 76 2.28 2.42 8.35
CA ALA A 76 1.55 1.28 8.86
C ALA A 76 1.45 1.35 10.40
N ARG A 77 0.31 0.93 10.95
CA ARG A 77 -0.04 1.09 12.38
C ARG A 77 0.98 0.50 13.36
N HIS A 78 1.78 -0.45 12.91
CA HIS A 78 2.77 -1.15 13.73
C HIS A 78 4.18 -0.53 13.65
N ILE A 79 4.36 0.54 12.88
CA ILE A 79 5.64 1.25 12.70
C ILE A 79 5.72 2.38 13.74
N PRO A 80 6.67 2.31 14.70
CA PRO A 80 6.81 3.31 15.76
C PRO A 80 7.58 4.53 15.24
N PHE A 81 6.96 5.27 14.32
CA PHE A 81 7.53 6.49 13.74
C PHE A 81 7.00 7.73 14.49
N THR A 82 7.92 8.55 14.99
CA THR A 82 7.59 9.83 15.64
C THR A 82 7.99 10.97 14.73
N VAL A 83 7.00 11.77 14.29
CA VAL A 83 7.25 12.93 13.42
C VAL A 83 7.95 14.03 14.20
N ILE A 84 9.03 14.56 13.63
CA ILE A 84 9.75 15.76 14.12
C ILE A 84 9.28 16.99 13.32
N HIS A 85 9.27 16.88 11.98
CA HIS A 85 8.98 18.00 11.10
C HIS A 85 8.41 17.51 9.76
N GLN A 86 7.59 18.33 9.10
CA GLN A 86 7.08 18.06 7.76
C GLN A 86 7.18 19.32 6.90
N GLN A 87 7.44 19.15 5.60
CA GLN A 87 7.40 20.23 4.63
C GLN A 87 6.59 19.79 3.42
N GLN A 88 5.57 20.58 3.10
CA GLN A 88 4.64 20.33 2.01
C GLN A 88 4.87 21.32 0.87
N ASP A 89 4.27 21.03 -0.28
CA ASP A 89 4.30 21.89 -1.46
C ASP A 89 2.88 22.36 -1.80
N ALA A 90 2.71 23.65 -2.07
CA ALA A 90 1.42 24.21 -2.49
C ALA A 90 0.99 23.74 -3.89
N ASN A 91 1.92 23.26 -4.71
CA ASN A 91 1.65 22.70 -6.01
C ASN A 91 1.32 21.19 -5.99
N GLY A 92 1.35 20.53 -4.82
CA GLY A 92 1.15 19.09 -4.68
C GLY A 92 2.23 18.23 -5.36
N ARG A 93 3.46 18.75 -5.48
CA ARG A 93 4.60 18.14 -6.20
C ARG A 93 5.61 17.43 -5.30
N PHE A 94 5.73 17.80 -4.03
CA PHE A 94 6.59 17.09 -3.09
C PHE A 94 6.04 17.13 -1.66
N LEU A 95 6.47 16.16 -0.85
CA LEU A 95 6.18 16.05 0.57
C LEU A 95 7.39 15.45 1.27
N PHE A 96 7.95 16.19 2.23
CA PHE A 96 9.02 15.72 3.09
C PHE A 96 8.50 15.51 4.51
N VAL A 97 8.84 14.39 5.13
CA VAL A 97 8.52 14.07 6.52
C VAL A 97 9.79 13.57 7.19
N LYS A 98 10.25 14.29 8.22
CA LYS A 98 11.38 13.94 9.07
C LYS A 98 10.85 13.45 10.41
N GLY A 99 11.42 12.35 10.91
CA GLY A 99 11.05 11.77 12.19
C GLY A 99 12.06 10.75 12.69
N THR A 100 11.79 10.15 13.84
CA THR A 100 12.56 9.01 14.36
C THR A 100 11.85 7.70 14.09
N LEU A 101 12.62 6.64 13.86
CA LEU A 101 12.13 5.26 13.81
C LEU A 101 13.13 4.37 14.57
N GLY A 102 12.71 3.90 15.75
CA GLY A 102 13.66 3.42 16.76
C GLY A 102 14.61 4.56 17.16
N ASN A 103 15.92 4.29 17.17
CA ASN A 103 16.94 5.27 17.54
C ASN A 103 17.53 6.03 16.34
N GLN A 104 16.93 5.90 15.14
CA GLN A 104 17.46 6.50 13.91
C GLN A 104 16.55 7.64 13.42
N THR A 105 17.13 8.81 13.17
CA THR A 105 16.46 9.88 12.41
C THR A 105 16.36 9.47 10.95
N ILE A 106 15.16 9.62 10.37
CA ILE A 106 14.87 9.30 8.97
C ILE A 106 14.14 10.48 8.33
N THR A 107 14.59 10.84 7.12
CA THR A 107 13.89 11.76 6.22
C THR A 107 13.23 10.95 5.10
N LEU A 108 11.91 11.03 5.02
CA LEU A 108 11.10 10.49 3.93
C LEU A 108 10.79 11.61 2.94
N ALA A 109 11.04 11.42 1.66
CA ALA A 109 10.75 12.41 0.62
C ALA A 109 9.98 11.76 -0.55
N ASN A 110 8.74 12.21 -0.76
CA ASN A 110 7.90 11.88 -1.91
C ASN A 110 7.99 13.02 -2.94
N ILE A 111 8.24 12.71 -4.21
CA ILE A 111 8.35 13.66 -5.31
C ILE A 111 7.45 13.21 -6.48
N TYR A 112 6.81 14.16 -7.14
CA TYR A 112 6.03 13.95 -8.37
C TYR A 112 6.33 15.06 -9.37
N LEU A 113 7.20 14.80 -10.35
CA LEU A 113 7.62 15.83 -11.31
C LEU A 113 6.60 16.02 -12.46
N PRO A 114 6.50 17.23 -13.03
CA PRO A 114 5.67 17.49 -14.21
C PRO A 114 6.24 16.86 -15.49
N ASN A 115 5.41 16.61 -16.50
CA ASN A 115 5.86 16.13 -17.83
C ASN A 115 6.76 17.10 -18.61
N ARG A 116 6.93 18.34 -18.14
CA ARG A 116 7.78 19.38 -18.74
C ARG A 116 8.50 20.16 -17.64
N GLY A 117 9.77 20.48 -17.85
CA GLY A 117 10.57 21.28 -16.90
C GLY A 117 11.20 20.47 -15.76
N GLN A 118 11.28 19.14 -15.88
CA GLN A 118 11.72 18.20 -14.84
C GLN A 118 13.03 18.59 -14.15
N CYS A 119 14.06 18.99 -14.90
CA CYS A 119 15.33 19.42 -14.32
C CYS A 119 15.27 20.75 -13.56
N ALA A 120 14.32 21.64 -13.86
CA ALA A 120 14.13 22.88 -13.12
C ALA A 120 13.41 22.59 -11.79
N GLU A 121 12.34 21.80 -11.85
CA GLU A 121 11.59 21.37 -10.67
C GLU A 121 12.45 20.52 -9.73
N LEU A 122 13.13 19.49 -10.24
CA LEU A 122 14.04 18.65 -9.45
C LEU A 122 15.11 19.49 -8.74
N ARG A 123 15.74 20.46 -9.42
CA ARG A 123 16.74 21.34 -8.80
C ARG A 123 16.15 22.16 -7.65
N SER A 124 14.92 22.66 -7.81
CA SER A 124 14.19 23.38 -6.75
C SER A 124 13.88 22.46 -5.56
N VAL A 125 13.35 21.26 -5.83
CA VAL A 125 12.96 20.27 -4.82
C VAL A 125 14.19 19.74 -4.07
N LEU A 126 15.28 19.36 -4.75
CA LEU A 126 16.51 18.88 -4.11
C LEU A 126 17.22 19.96 -3.28
N SER A 127 17.18 21.23 -3.72
CA SER A 127 17.70 22.37 -2.95
C SER A 127 16.91 22.60 -1.64
N LYS A 128 15.59 22.36 -1.65
CA LYS A 128 14.76 22.34 -0.43
C LYS A 128 15.07 21.11 0.43
N LEU A 129 15.20 19.94 -0.19
CA LEU A 129 15.47 18.67 0.49
C LEU A 129 16.81 18.69 1.24
N ASP A 130 17.88 19.24 0.66
CA ASP A 130 19.18 19.38 1.33
C ASP A 130 19.12 20.20 2.61
N LYS A 131 18.24 21.20 2.68
CA LYS A 131 18.03 22.03 3.88
C LYS A 131 17.12 21.38 4.93
N PHE A 132 16.28 20.45 4.50
CA PHE A 132 15.30 19.76 5.34
C PHE A 132 15.86 18.45 5.94
N ARG A 133 16.63 17.71 5.14
CA ARG A 133 17.02 16.32 5.39
C ARG A 133 17.99 16.19 6.56
N GLU A 134 17.81 15.09 7.29
CA GLU A 134 18.61 14.70 8.43
C GLU A 134 18.55 13.17 8.58
N GLY A 135 19.65 12.56 9.02
CA GLY A 135 19.77 11.12 9.16
C GLY A 135 19.63 10.36 7.84
N LEU A 136 18.97 9.20 7.87
CA LEU A 136 18.77 8.35 6.70
C LEU A 136 17.75 8.97 5.74
N LEU A 137 18.17 9.27 4.50
CA LEU A 137 17.27 9.75 3.46
C LEU A 137 16.68 8.58 2.66
N ILE A 138 15.35 8.49 2.65
CA ILE A 138 14.57 7.70 1.70
C ILE A 138 13.86 8.68 0.77
N CYS A 139 14.43 8.92 -0.41
CA CYS A 139 13.82 9.75 -1.44
C CYS A 139 13.23 8.86 -2.54
N GLU A 140 12.09 9.26 -3.08
CA GLU A 140 11.32 8.47 -4.02
C GLU A 140 10.43 9.40 -4.86
N GLY A 141 10.15 9.02 -6.10
CA GLY A 141 9.10 9.68 -6.86
C GLY A 141 8.81 9.07 -8.22
N ASP A 142 7.69 9.51 -8.78
CA ASP A 142 7.48 9.54 -10.23
C ASP A 142 8.14 10.81 -10.77
N PHE A 143 9.23 10.60 -11.52
CA PHE A 143 10.06 11.69 -12.04
C PHE A 143 9.69 12.11 -13.46
N ASN A 144 8.77 11.40 -14.14
CA ASN A 144 8.43 11.62 -15.55
C ASN A 144 9.68 11.83 -16.46
N VAL A 145 10.76 11.08 -16.16
CA VAL A 145 12.04 11.04 -16.89
C VAL A 145 12.58 9.62 -16.82
N SER A 146 12.83 9.00 -17.97
CA SER A 146 13.65 7.79 -18.04
C SER A 146 15.12 8.13 -17.82
N LEU A 147 15.79 7.38 -16.95
CA LEU A 147 17.19 7.61 -16.59
C LEU A 147 18.20 6.85 -17.46
N ASP A 148 17.73 5.92 -18.31
CA ASP A 148 18.58 5.00 -19.07
C ASP A 148 18.74 5.41 -20.54
N SER A 149 19.99 5.57 -20.99
CA SER A 149 20.31 6.02 -22.36
C SER A 149 19.96 5.03 -23.46
N SER A 150 19.92 3.73 -23.14
CA SER A 150 19.99 2.69 -24.16
C SER A 150 18.90 1.64 -23.98
N ARG A 151 17.99 1.64 -24.95
CA ARG A 151 17.06 0.53 -25.28
C ARG A 151 15.83 0.39 -24.36
N GLU A 152 15.21 1.49 -23.95
CA GLU A 152 13.79 1.48 -23.52
C GLU A 152 12.87 1.55 -24.74
N GLY A 153 11.93 0.59 -24.84
CA GLY A 153 10.97 0.47 -25.95
C GLY A 153 11.44 -0.40 -27.14
N VAL A 154 10.51 -1.14 -27.73
CA VAL A 154 10.66 -1.77 -29.06
C VAL A 154 10.55 -0.71 -30.16
N HIS A 155 9.78 0.35 -29.90
CA HIS A 155 9.79 1.61 -30.62
C HIS A 155 10.24 2.71 -29.66
N PRO A 156 11.40 3.35 -29.89
CA PRO A 156 11.78 4.54 -29.14
C PRO A 156 10.77 5.65 -29.45
N THR A 157 10.02 6.10 -28.47
CA THR A 157 9.47 7.46 -28.54
C THR A 157 10.66 8.42 -28.67
N PRO A 158 10.56 9.49 -29.49
CA PRO A 158 11.70 10.37 -29.75
C PRO A 158 12.27 10.83 -28.42
N SER A 159 13.56 10.50 -28.24
CA SER A 159 14.23 10.44 -26.94
C SER A 159 13.87 11.62 -26.05
N VAL A 160 13.65 11.34 -24.76
CA VAL A 160 14.01 12.33 -23.73
C VAL A 160 15.39 12.85 -24.10
N ASP A 161 15.46 14.13 -24.48
CA ASP A 161 16.67 14.84 -24.89
C ASP A 161 17.84 14.35 -24.03
N ASP A 162 18.89 13.80 -24.65
CA ASP A 162 20.02 13.23 -23.91
C ASP A 162 20.68 14.28 -23.00
N SER A 163 20.51 15.57 -23.34
CA SER A 163 20.83 16.70 -22.47
C SER A 163 19.90 16.80 -21.25
N LEU A 164 18.60 16.51 -21.35
CA LEU A 164 17.68 16.42 -20.19
C LEU A 164 18.09 15.29 -19.25
N ARG A 165 18.29 14.08 -19.77
CA ARG A 165 18.75 12.91 -18.99
C ARG A 165 20.11 13.18 -18.34
N GLY A 166 21.08 13.69 -19.11
CA GLY A 166 22.39 14.08 -18.61
C GLY A 166 22.35 15.20 -17.55
N ARG A 167 21.49 16.21 -17.71
CA ARG A 167 21.24 17.24 -16.68
C ARG A 167 20.63 16.63 -15.41
N PHE A 168 19.71 15.68 -15.54
CA PHE A 168 19.06 15.00 -14.42
C PHE A 168 20.06 14.18 -13.61
N LEU A 169 20.85 13.33 -14.28
CA LEU A 169 21.89 12.51 -13.64
C LEU A 169 22.96 13.37 -12.95
N ARG A 170 23.36 14.50 -13.54
CA ARG A 170 24.27 15.47 -12.89
C ARG A 170 23.67 16.12 -11.63
N LEU A 171 22.35 16.37 -11.60
CA LEU A 171 21.68 16.83 -10.38
C LEU A 171 21.71 15.73 -9.31
N LEU A 172 21.32 14.49 -9.63
CA LEU A 172 21.36 13.37 -8.68
C LEU A 172 22.77 13.18 -8.09
N HIS A 173 23.80 13.14 -8.94
CA HIS A 173 25.20 13.02 -8.51
C HIS A 173 25.62 14.15 -7.57
N LYS A 174 25.25 15.41 -7.87
CA LYS A 174 25.53 16.56 -6.98
C LYS A 174 24.94 16.38 -5.57
N HIS A 175 23.77 15.77 -5.47
CA HIS A 175 23.09 15.51 -4.19
C HIS A 175 23.45 14.14 -3.56
N GLN A 176 24.42 13.41 -4.13
CA GLN A 176 24.86 12.06 -3.71
C GLN A 176 23.71 11.02 -3.72
N LEU A 177 22.82 11.16 -4.69
CA LEU A 177 21.70 10.25 -4.93
C LEU A 177 21.99 9.38 -6.15
N VAL A 178 21.68 8.08 -6.04
CA VAL A 178 21.66 7.16 -7.17
C VAL A 178 20.30 6.48 -7.30
N ASP A 179 20.02 5.98 -8.48
CA ASP A 179 18.87 5.14 -8.79
C ASP A 179 19.03 3.76 -8.11
N GLY A 180 18.26 3.52 -7.05
CA GLY A 180 18.37 2.32 -6.23
C GLY A 180 18.01 1.02 -6.96
N TRP A 181 17.15 1.08 -7.99
CA TRP A 181 16.84 -0.11 -8.79
C TRP A 181 17.95 -0.39 -9.80
N ARG A 182 18.41 0.63 -10.54
CA ARG A 182 19.48 0.48 -11.54
C ARG A 182 20.82 0.10 -10.90
N ALA A 183 21.12 0.57 -9.70
CA ALA A 183 22.33 0.19 -8.95
C ALA A 183 22.40 -1.32 -8.65
N LEU A 184 21.25 -1.96 -8.37
CA LEU A 184 21.14 -3.40 -8.14
C LEU A 184 20.93 -4.22 -9.43
N ASN A 185 20.51 -3.56 -10.51
CA ASN A 185 20.16 -4.18 -11.78
C ASN A 185 20.83 -3.46 -12.97
N PRO A 186 22.18 -3.43 -13.10
CA PRO A 186 22.83 -2.55 -14.07
C PRO A 186 22.48 -2.83 -15.54
N THR A 187 22.20 -4.08 -15.88
CA THR A 187 21.98 -4.55 -17.27
C THR A 187 20.56 -5.04 -17.57
N VAL A 188 19.75 -5.32 -16.54
CA VAL A 188 18.38 -5.84 -16.68
C VAL A 188 17.45 -4.73 -17.18
N ARG A 189 16.43 -5.06 -17.97
CA ARG A 189 15.38 -4.12 -18.34
C ARG A 189 14.07 -4.53 -17.69
N ASP A 190 13.47 -3.59 -16.99
CA ASP A 190 12.12 -3.68 -16.46
C ASP A 190 11.55 -2.26 -16.36
N TYR A 191 10.23 -2.15 -16.28
CA TYR A 191 9.52 -0.89 -16.54
C TYR A 191 8.38 -0.70 -15.54
N THR A 192 8.14 0.55 -15.16
CA THR A 192 7.08 0.89 -14.22
C THR A 192 5.79 1.34 -14.90
N PHE A 193 5.85 1.80 -16.15
CA PHE A 193 4.69 2.31 -16.89
C PHE A 193 4.59 1.71 -18.29
N TYR A 194 3.36 1.56 -18.79
CA TYR A 194 3.05 1.20 -20.17
C TYR A 194 2.07 2.19 -20.80
N SER A 195 2.50 2.87 -21.85
CA SER A 195 1.65 3.72 -22.67
C SER A 195 0.98 2.90 -23.77
N ALA A 196 -0.31 2.61 -23.60
CA ALA A 196 -1.11 1.95 -24.65
C ALA A 196 -1.25 2.80 -25.92
N VAL A 197 -1.18 4.13 -25.81
CA VAL A 197 -1.28 5.06 -26.96
C VAL A 197 0.02 5.08 -27.78
N ALA A 198 1.16 5.00 -27.11
CA ALA A 198 2.48 5.05 -27.74
C ALA A 198 3.15 3.67 -27.86
N HIS A 199 2.42 2.58 -27.59
CA HIS A 199 2.86 1.17 -27.58
C HIS A 199 4.25 0.95 -26.93
N SER A 200 4.55 1.71 -25.87
CA SER A 200 5.89 1.83 -25.31
C SER A 200 5.88 1.65 -23.79
N TYR A 201 6.99 1.13 -23.30
CA TYR A 201 7.27 0.95 -21.89
C TYR A 201 8.31 1.97 -21.44
N SER A 202 8.18 2.45 -20.21
CA SER A 202 9.13 3.40 -19.62
C SER A 202 9.29 3.14 -18.12
N ARG A 203 10.44 3.51 -17.57
CA ARG A 203 10.70 3.47 -16.13
C ARG A 203 10.72 4.89 -15.59
N LEU A 204 9.61 5.31 -14.98
CA LEU A 204 9.35 6.69 -14.54
C LEU A 204 9.48 6.84 -13.02
N ASP A 205 9.17 5.77 -12.28
CA ASP A 205 9.13 5.69 -10.83
C ASP A 205 10.45 5.08 -10.31
N THR A 206 11.12 5.70 -9.35
CA THR A 206 12.31 5.10 -8.71
C THR A 206 12.57 5.59 -7.29
N PHE A 207 13.29 4.77 -6.51
CA PHE A 207 13.89 5.19 -5.25
C PHE A 207 15.25 5.85 -5.52
N LEU A 208 15.39 7.10 -5.09
CA LEU A 208 16.65 7.85 -5.08
C LEU A 208 17.28 7.74 -3.70
N ILE A 209 18.46 7.14 -3.64
CA ILE A 209 19.06 6.69 -2.38
C ILE A 209 20.54 7.04 -2.27
N PRO A 210 21.04 7.28 -1.04
CA PRO A 210 22.47 7.17 -0.75
C PRO A 210 22.93 5.71 -0.86
N HIS A 211 24.20 5.49 -1.21
CA HIS A 211 24.80 4.25 -1.78
C HIS A 211 24.76 2.92 -0.95
N HIS A 212 23.71 2.59 -0.20
CA HIS A 212 23.68 1.44 0.72
C HIS A 212 22.33 0.69 0.77
N LEU A 213 21.92 0.05 -0.32
CA LEU A 213 20.70 -0.77 -0.36
C LEU A 213 20.94 -2.28 -0.40
N THR A 214 20.04 -3.02 0.25
CA THR A 214 20.02 -4.48 0.23
C THR A 214 19.06 -5.06 -0.83
N LYS A 215 17.95 -4.36 -1.17
CA LYS A 215 16.97 -4.86 -2.15
C LYS A 215 16.00 -3.80 -2.67
N VAL A 216 15.84 -3.73 -3.99
CA VAL A 216 14.76 -3.02 -4.70
C VAL A 216 14.18 -3.95 -5.77
N LYS A 217 12.86 -3.91 -5.97
CA LYS A 217 12.13 -4.66 -7.00
C LYS A 217 11.01 -3.80 -7.60
N ILE A 218 10.70 -4.02 -8.87
CA ILE A 218 9.46 -3.59 -9.48
C ILE A 218 8.47 -4.76 -9.35
N ALA A 219 7.24 -4.49 -8.90
CA ALA A 219 6.17 -5.48 -8.78
C ALA A 219 5.24 -5.42 -10.00
N PRO A 220 4.48 -6.47 -10.35
CA PRO A 220 3.54 -6.43 -11.47
C PRO A 220 2.49 -5.32 -11.33
N ILE A 221 2.01 -4.77 -12.45
CA ILE A 221 0.99 -3.71 -12.44
C ILE A 221 -0.36 -4.34 -12.05
N THR A 222 -0.95 -3.87 -10.95
CA THR A 222 -2.17 -4.47 -10.38
C THR A 222 -3.45 -3.74 -10.83
N TRP A 223 -3.78 -2.63 -10.17
CA TRP A 223 -5.00 -1.85 -10.38
C TRP A 223 -4.80 -0.36 -10.76
N PRO A 224 -3.62 0.28 -10.57
CA PRO A 224 -3.27 1.49 -11.31
C PRO A 224 -2.61 1.11 -12.64
N ASP A 225 -2.16 2.10 -13.38
CA ASP A 225 -1.40 2.00 -14.62
C ASP A 225 0.13 2.02 -14.41
N HIS A 226 0.59 2.34 -13.19
CA HIS A 226 1.97 2.22 -12.77
C HIS A 226 2.21 0.95 -11.93
N ALA A 227 3.43 0.43 -12.01
CA ALA A 227 3.92 -0.72 -11.27
C ALA A 227 4.45 -0.27 -9.90
N PRO A 228 4.11 -0.95 -8.79
CA PRO A 228 4.68 -0.60 -7.49
C PRO A 228 6.19 -0.84 -7.47
N VAL A 229 6.97 0.17 -7.09
CA VAL A 229 8.39 -0.02 -6.77
C VAL A 229 8.48 -0.36 -5.28
N VAL A 230 9.16 -1.45 -4.94
CA VAL A 230 9.26 -1.97 -3.57
C VAL A 230 10.72 -2.06 -3.15
N MET A 231 11.04 -1.43 -2.03
CA MET A 231 12.37 -1.41 -1.44
C MET A 231 12.34 -1.97 -0.02
N TRP A 232 13.45 -2.56 0.43
CA TRP A 232 13.61 -2.97 1.82
C TRP A 232 14.86 -2.34 2.41
N VAL A 233 14.75 -1.85 3.65
CA VAL A 233 15.87 -1.33 4.44
C VAL A 233 15.86 -2.00 5.80
N ASP A 234 17.04 -2.43 6.25
CA ASP A 234 17.22 -3.07 7.55
C ASP A 234 17.53 -1.97 8.59
N ILE A 235 16.59 -1.73 9.50
CA ILE A 235 16.65 -0.62 10.46
C ILE A 235 16.95 -1.18 11.86
N GLN A 236 17.84 -0.51 12.59
CA GLN A 236 18.27 -0.93 13.92
C GLN A 236 17.22 -0.54 14.98
N SER A 237 17.22 -1.27 16.10
CA SER A 237 16.48 -0.91 17.33
C SER A 237 14.96 -0.70 17.21
N ILE A 238 14.30 -1.23 16.17
CA ILE A 238 12.83 -1.35 16.14
C ILE A 238 12.44 -2.69 16.81
N PRO A 239 11.73 -2.69 17.96
CA PRO A 239 11.26 -3.94 18.57
C PRO A 239 10.22 -4.63 17.67
N PRO A 240 10.13 -5.98 17.69
CA PRO A 240 9.12 -6.68 16.92
C PRO A 240 7.72 -6.25 17.37
N PRO A 241 6.76 -6.04 16.45
CA PRO A 241 5.45 -5.52 16.81
C PRO A 241 4.68 -6.52 17.66
N HIS A 242 4.13 -6.07 18.79
CA HIS A 242 3.30 -6.91 19.66
C HIS A 242 1.99 -7.32 18.96
N ARG A 243 1.83 -8.62 18.67
CA ARG A 243 0.69 -9.17 17.95
C ARG A 243 -0.34 -9.79 18.90
N ALA A 244 -1.20 -8.96 19.47
CA ALA A 244 -2.41 -9.44 20.12
C ALA A 244 -3.35 -10.09 19.08
N TRP A 245 -3.68 -11.36 19.25
CA TRP A 245 -4.72 -12.02 18.45
C TRP A 245 -6.07 -11.33 18.66
N ARG A 246 -6.87 -11.25 17.60
CA ARG A 246 -8.25 -10.79 17.63
C ARG A 246 -9.11 -11.78 16.86
N LEU A 247 -10.29 -12.07 17.40
CA LEU A 247 -11.27 -12.94 16.75
C LEU A 247 -11.69 -12.35 15.40
N ASN A 248 -11.69 -13.18 14.35
CA ASN A 248 -12.30 -12.83 13.08
C ASN A 248 -13.79 -13.21 13.10
N GLU A 249 -14.65 -12.26 13.46
CA GLU A 249 -16.11 -12.44 13.53
C GLU A 249 -16.76 -12.94 12.23
N SER A 250 -16.12 -12.79 11.05
CA SER A 250 -16.69 -13.35 9.81
C SER A 250 -16.70 -14.88 9.81
N LEU A 251 -15.86 -15.53 10.62
CA LEU A 251 -15.87 -17.00 10.77
C LEU A 251 -17.15 -17.47 11.46
N LEU A 252 -17.67 -16.71 12.43
CA LEU A 252 -18.90 -17.04 13.18
C LEU A 252 -20.20 -16.83 12.37
N ARG A 253 -20.12 -16.18 11.20
CA ARG A 253 -21.24 -16.03 10.26
C ARG A 253 -21.40 -17.22 9.32
N ASP A 254 -20.41 -18.11 9.27
CA ASP A 254 -20.42 -19.29 8.44
C ASP A 254 -21.09 -20.45 9.20
N VAL A 255 -22.13 -21.05 8.61
CA VAL A 255 -22.96 -22.07 9.28
C VAL A 255 -22.14 -23.34 9.57
N VAL A 256 -21.25 -23.73 8.64
CA VAL A 256 -20.43 -24.94 8.79
C VAL A 256 -19.39 -24.75 9.89
N ILE A 257 -18.75 -23.57 9.95
CA ILE A 257 -17.84 -23.24 11.05
C ILE A 257 -18.61 -23.19 12.38
N ARG A 258 -19.80 -22.59 12.40
CA ARG A 258 -20.60 -22.50 13.63
C ARG A 258 -20.94 -23.88 14.18
N GLN A 259 -21.41 -24.79 13.33
CA GLN A 259 -21.70 -26.17 13.73
C GLN A 259 -20.45 -26.86 14.27
N ASN A 260 -19.34 -26.83 13.52
CA ASN A 260 -18.08 -27.42 13.95
C ASN A 260 -17.59 -26.88 15.31
N LEU A 261 -17.79 -25.58 15.59
CA LEU A 261 -17.47 -24.99 16.90
C LEU A 261 -18.43 -25.45 18.01
N GLN A 262 -19.71 -25.67 17.71
CA GLN A 262 -20.68 -26.25 18.66
C GLN A 262 -20.32 -27.69 18.99
N ASP A 263 -19.96 -28.49 17.98
CA ASP A 263 -19.52 -29.89 18.14
C ASP A 263 -18.23 -29.94 18.97
N THR A 264 -17.25 -29.07 18.67
CA THR A 264 -15.99 -28.94 19.42
C THR A 264 -16.22 -28.52 20.88
N LEU A 265 -17.19 -27.63 21.14
CA LEU A 265 -17.56 -27.22 22.49
C LEU A 265 -18.19 -28.39 23.27
N ALA A 266 -19.12 -29.11 22.66
CA ALA A 266 -19.77 -30.26 23.28
C ALA A 266 -18.75 -31.33 23.66
N GLN A 267 -17.90 -31.75 22.71
CA GLN A 267 -16.83 -32.71 22.93
C GLN A 267 -15.88 -32.27 24.05
N TYR A 268 -15.44 -30.99 24.05
CA TYR A 268 -14.56 -30.49 25.10
C TYR A 268 -15.16 -30.64 26.50
N PHE A 269 -16.44 -30.27 26.68
CA PHE A 269 -17.08 -30.37 28.00
C PHE A 269 -17.39 -31.82 28.37
N GLU A 270 -17.71 -32.70 27.42
CA GLU A 270 -17.87 -34.13 27.65
C GLU A 270 -16.57 -34.79 28.14
N GLU A 271 -15.43 -34.47 27.51
CA GLU A 271 -14.13 -35.06 27.82
C GLU A 271 -13.47 -34.48 29.10
N ASN A 272 -13.75 -33.23 29.47
CA ASN A 272 -12.98 -32.49 30.49
C ASN A 272 -13.78 -32.09 31.74
N SER A 273 -15.08 -32.37 31.83
CA SER A 273 -15.89 -32.03 33.02
C SER A 273 -15.74 -33.08 34.14
N THR A 274 -14.55 -33.20 34.72
CA THR A 274 -14.30 -34.05 35.90
C THR A 274 -14.47 -33.27 37.22
N PRO A 275 -14.81 -33.93 38.34
CA PRO A 275 -14.95 -33.27 39.65
C PRO A 275 -13.66 -32.59 40.14
N ASP A 276 -12.50 -33.05 39.66
CA ASP A 276 -11.17 -32.60 40.09
C ASP A 276 -10.74 -31.27 39.48
N ILE A 277 -11.41 -30.82 38.40
CA ILE A 277 -11.05 -29.61 37.65
C ILE A 277 -11.97 -28.45 38.07
N PRO A 278 -11.42 -27.37 38.69
CA PRO A 278 -12.22 -26.20 39.03
C PRO A 278 -12.85 -25.55 37.78
N LEU A 279 -14.13 -25.19 37.88
CA LEU A 279 -14.89 -24.54 36.80
C LEU A 279 -14.16 -23.32 36.15
N PRO A 280 -13.45 -22.44 36.88
CA PRO A 280 -12.67 -21.36 36.26
C PRO A 280 -11.53 -21.88 35.34
N THR A 281 -10.86 -22.97 35.73
CA THR A 281 -9.80 -23.59 34.93
C THR A 281 -10.37 -24.22 33.67
N LEU A 282 -11.48 -24.96 33.81
CA LEU A 282 -12.24 -25.52 32.68
C LEU A 282 -12.68 -24.41 31.71
N TRP A 283 -13.10 -23.27 32.26
CA TRP A 283 -13.53 -22.09 31.49
C TRP A 283 -12.38 -21.36 30.78
N GLU A 284 -11.18 -21.21 31.34
CA GLU A 284 -10.06 -20.62 30.60
C GLU A 284 -9.47 -21.60 29.56
N ALA A 285 -9.44 -22.89 29.86
CA ALA A 285 -8.93 -23.90 28.93
C ALA A 285 -9.82 -24.06 27.67
N HIS A 286 -11.16 -24.05 27.79
CA HIS A 286 -12.03 -24.13 26.59
C HIS A 286 -11.83 -22.92 25.66
N LYS A 287 -11.63 -21.70 26.21
CA LYS A 287 -11.34 -20.51 25.40
C LYS A 287 -10.06 -20.68 24.58
N CYS A 288 -9.05 -21.32 25.16
CA CYS A 288 -7.80 -21.63 24.47
C CYS A 288 -8.02 -22.63 23.33
N VAL A 289 -8.79 -23.70 23.56
CA VAL A 289 -9.15 -24.69 22.52
C VAL A 289 -9.90 -24.05 21.35
N ILE A 290 -10.95 -23.27 21.64
CA ILE A 290 -11.78 -22.58 20.63
C ILE A 290 -10.98 -21.51 19.88
N ARG A 291 -10.12 -20.76 20.58
CA ARG A 291 -9.18 -19.83 19.94
C ARG A 291 -8.21 -20.56 19.02
N GLY A 292 -7.71 -21.74 19.40
CA GLY A 292 -6.87 -22.59 18.56
C GLY A 292 -7.56 -22.98 17.25
N HIS A 293 -8.78 -23.52 17.33
CA HIS A 293 -9.61 -23.88 16.17
C HIS A 293 -9.88 -22.67 15.25
N LEU A 294 -10.26 -21.53 15.82
CA LEU A 294 -10.51 -20.30 15.06
C LEU A 294 -9.24 -19.73 14.40
N ILE A 295 -8.07 -19.90 15.03
CA ILE A 295 -6.76 -19.58 14.42
C ILE A 295 -6.49 -20.51 13.23
N GLN A 296 -6.69 -21.82 13.39
CA GLN A 296 -6.46 -22.82 12.34
C GLN A 296 -7.34 -22.57 11.10
N ILE A 297 -8.66 -22.43 11.30
CA ILE A 297 -9.62 -22.16 10.23
C ILE A 297 -9.33 -20.81 9.55
N GLY A 298 -9.01 -19.78 10.34
CA GLY A 298 -8.61 -18.47 9.82
C GLY A 298 -7.31 -18.50 9.00
N ALA A 299 -6.32 -19.29 9.43
CA ALA A 299 -5.06 -19.48 8.72
C ALA A 299 -5.25 -20.27 7.42
N GLN A 300 -6.09 -21.31 7.42
CA GLN A 300 -6.44 -22.07 6.23
C GLN A 300 -7.12 -21.19 5.18
N ARG A 301 -8.20 -20.48 5.53
CA ARG A 301 -8.90 -19.57 4.61
C ARG A 301 -7.99 -18.48 4.05
N LYS A 302 -7.07 -17.94 4.88
CA LYS A 302 -6.07 -16.98 4.43
C LYS A 302 -5.09 -17.60 3.43
N ARG A 303 -4.67 -18.85 3.62
CA ARG A 303 -3.76 -19.57 2.74
C ARG A 303 -4.43 -19.90 1.40
N GLU A 304 -5.66 -20.38 1.41
CA GLU A 304 -6.46 -20.68 0.20
C GLU A 304 -6.69 -19.42 -0.63
N HIS A 305 -7.18 -18.35 -0.01
CA HIS A 305 -7.37 -17.07 -0.70
C HIS A 305 -6.05 -16.45 -1.18
N GLY A 306 -4.96 -16.64 -0.42
CA GLY A 306 -3.61 -16.25 -0.82
C GLY A 306 -3.20 -16.93 -2.12
N LYS A 307 -3.31 -18.26 -2.19
CA LYS A 307 -3.02 -19.05 -3.40
C LYS A 307 -3.76 -18.52 -4.64
N THR A 308 -5.05 -18.22 -4.54
CA THR A 308 -5.82 -17.68 -5.68
C THR A 308 -5.24 -16.36 -6.18
N LEU A 309 -4.88 -15.43 -5.28
CA LEU A 309 -4.27 -14.16 -5.67
C LEU A 309 -2.85 -14.33 -6.21
N ASP A 310 -2.05 -15.21 -5.61
CA ASP A 310 -0.67 -15.46 -6.01
C ASP A 310 -0.62 -16.10 -7.41
N THR A 311 -1.54 -17.02 -7.74
CA THR A 311 -1.68 -17.56 -9.11
C THR A 311 -2.03 -16.48 -10.13
N VAL A 312 -2.99 -15.59 -9.82
CA VAL A 312 -3.37 -14.50 -10.74
C VAL A 312 -2.22 -13.49 -10.90
N LEU A 313 -1.51 -13.15 -9.82
CA LEU A 313 -0.35 -12.25 -9.88
C LEU A 313 0.82 -12.85 -10.66
N GLN A 314 1.08 -14.16 -10.53
CA GLN A 314 2.07 -14.85 -11.33
C GLN A 314 1.68 -14.84 -12.81
N ARG A 315 0.42 -15.16 -13.13
CA ARG A 315 -0.07 -15.11 -14.52
C ARG A 315 0.05 -13.71 -15.14
N ILE A 316 -0.23 -12.65 -14.36
CA ILE A 316 -0.02 -11.26 -14.79
C ILE A 316 1.47 -11.01 -15.03
N HIS A 317 2.37 -11.44 -14.13
CA HIS A 317 3.82 -11.27 -14.30
C HIS A 317 4.36 -11.97 -15.56
N ASP A 318 3.89 -13.19 -15.83
CA ASP A 318 4.29 -13.97 -17.00
C ASP A 318 3.80 -13.28 -18.30
N LEU A 319 2.54 -12.84 -18.34
CA LEU A 319 1.95 -12.10 -19.46
C LEU A 319 2.61 -10.73 -19.67
N GLU A 320 2.94 -10.00 -18.60
CA GLU A 320 3.71 -8.75 -18.68
C GLU A 320 5.09 -8.98 -19.26
N THR A 321 5.78 -10.04 -18.84
CA THR A 321 7.14 -10.38 -19.32
C THR A 321 7.11 -10.79 -20.81
N ALA A 322 6.10 -11.57 -21.21
CA ALA A 322 5.85 -11.90 -22.60
C ALA A 322 5.51 -10.66 -23.45
N HIS A 323 4.64 -9.77 -22.97
CA HIS A 323 4.27 -8.55 -23.68
C HIS A 323 5.43 -7.54 -23.78
N LYS A 324 6.25 -7.40 -22.73
CA LYS A 324 7.48 -6.58 -22.75
C LYS A 324 8.48 -7.04 -23.84
N SER A 325 8.39 -8.31 -24.26
CA SER A 325 9.27 -8.93 -25.26
C SER A 325 8.66 -8.95 -26.67
N VAL A 326 7.38 -9.31 -26.81
CA VAL A 326 6.72 -9.60 -28.10
C VAL A 326 5.73 -8.51 -28.53
N GLN A 327 5.19 -7.73 -27.59
CA GLN A 327 4.17 -6.68 -27.81
C GLN A 327 2.92 -7.11 -28.62
N SER A 328 2.54 -8.40 -28.57
CA SER A 328 1.34 -8.89 -29.25
C SER A 328 0.06 -8.35 -28.60
N LEU A 329 -0.89 -7.93 -29.45
CA LEU A 329 -2.23 -7.47 -29.05
C LEU A 329 -3.02 -8.53 -28.30
N ASP A 330 -2.82 -9.82 -28.59
CA ASP A 330 -3.57 -10.89 -27.90
C ASP A 330 -3.03 -11.11 -26.48
N ILE A 331 -1.71 -11.04 -26.29
CA ILE A 331 -1.10 -11.01 -24.95
C ILE A 331 -1.58 -9.77 -24.17
N PHE A 332 -1.80 -8.64 -24.85
CA PHE A 332 -2.35 -7.43 -24.22
C PHE A 332 -3.81 -7.59 -23.77
N LYS A 333 -4.65 -8.28 -24.56
CA LYS A 333 -6.04 -8.61 -24.19
C LYS A 333 -6.05 -9.52 -22.95
N ASP A 334 -5.32 -10.64 -22.99
CA ASP A 334 -5.18 -11.58 -21.87
C ASP A 334 -4.71 -10.86 -20.59
N LEU A 335 -3.68 -10.01 -20.71
CA LEU A 335 -3.14 -9.23 -19.59
C LEU A 335 -4.17 -8.27 -19.01
N THR A 336 -4.96 -7.63 -19.87
CA THR A 336 -6.04 -6.71 -19.46
C THR A 336 -7.16 -7.45 -18.75
N GLU A 337 -7.54 -8.63 -19.23
CA GLU A 337 -8.53 -9.50 -18.58
C GLU A 337 -8.05 -9.98 -17.20
N GLN A 338 -6.81 -10.46 -17.08
CA GLN A 338 -6.26 -10.92 -15.80
C GLN A 338 -6.12 -9.77 -14.79
N ARG A 339 -5.76 -8.55 -15.22
CA ARG A 339 -5.80 -7.35 -14.37
C ARG A 339 -7.23 -6.99 -13.95
N ALA A 340 -8.22 -7.13 -14.82
CA ALA A 340 -9.63 -6.92 -14.47
C ALA A 340 -10.13 -7.97 -13.44
N HIS A 341 -9.73 -9.24 -13.59
CA HIS A 341 -10.01 -10.30 -12.62
C HIS A 341 -9.37 -10.02 -11.27
N LEU A 342 -8.07 -9.67 -11.22
CA LEU A 342 -7.38 -9.26 -9.99
C LEU A 342 -8.08 -8.06 -9.32
N ASN A 343 -8.46 -7.07 -10.11
CA ASN A 343 -9.18 -5.88 -9.65
C ASN A 343 -10.54 -6.25 -8.99
N SER A 344 -11.25 -7.24 -9.54
CA SER A 344 -12.48 -7.78 -8.93
C SER A 344 -12.19 -8.44 -7.58
N LEU A 345 -11.19 -9.33 -7.51
CA LEU A 345 -10.79 -10.01 -6.27
C LEU A 345 -10.39 -9.03 -5.15
N LEU A 346 -9.56 -8.04 -5.46
CA LEU A 346 -9.17 -6.98 -4.52
C LEU A 346 -10.36 -6.12 -4.06
N SER A 347 -11.33 -5.88 -4.95
CA SER A 347 -12.55 -5.14 -4.63
C SER A 347 -13.48 -5.94 -3.69
N GLN A 348 -13.62 -7.26 -3.91
CA GLN A 348 -14.35 -8.15 -3.01
C GLN A 348 -13.71 -8.21 -1.61
N GLN A 349 -12.38 -8.26 -1.52
CA GLN A 349 -11.67 -8.18 -0.24
C GLN A 349 -11.95 -6.86 0.50
N ALA A 350 -11.85 -5.73 -0.22
CA ALA A 350 -12.15 -4.42 0.34
C ALA A 350 -13.61 -4.33 0.84
N PHE A 351 -14.56 -4.90 0.10
CA PHE A 351 -15.97 -4.94 0.49
C PHE A 351 -16.24 -5.80 1.74
N LYS A 352 -15.64 -7.01 1.82
CA LYS A 352 -15.72 -7.85 3.03
C LYS A 352 -15.20 -7.12 4.28
N SER A 353 -14.19 -6.24 4.12
CA SER A 353 -13.70 -5.40 5.21
C SER A 353 -14.69 -4.30 5.64
N ILE A 354 -15.60 -3.83 4.77
CA ILE A 354 -16.64 -2.85 5.12
C ILE A 354 -17.69 -3.51 6.03
N LEU A 355 -18.21 -4.66 5.61
CA LEU A 355 -19.18 -5.45 6.38
C LEU A 355 -18.67 -5.80 7.78
N LEU A 356 -17.37 -6.14 7.88
CA LEU A 356 -16.70 -6.42 9.16
C LEU A 356 -16.54 -5.20 10.07
N THR A 357 -16.55 -3.97 9.53
CA THR A 357 -16.34 -2.74 10.32
C THR A 357 -17.68 -2.08 10.70
N LYS A 358 -18.83 -2.69 10.38
CA LYS A 358 -20.19 -2.12 10.52
C LYS A 358 -20.31 -0.69 9.96
N GLN A 359 -19.47 -0.34 8.97
CA GLN A 359 -19.28 1.04 8.51
C GLN A 359 -20.27 1.42 7.39
N THR A 360 -21.47 0.85 7.38
CA THR A 360 -22.47 0.95 6.31
C THR A 360 -22.93 2.40 6.09
N TYR A 361 -23.33 3.08 7.16
CA TYR A 361 -23.87 4.44 7.14
C TYR A 361 -22.99 5.47 6.40
N TYR A 362 -21.67 5.42 6.61
CA TYR A 362 -20.73 6.38 5.99
C TYR A 362 -20.45 6.13 4.50
N THR A 363 -21.10 5.12 3.89
CA THR A 363 -20.68 4.57 2.58
C THR A 363 -21.82 4.34 1.60
N GLN A 364 -23.02 4.15 2.11
CA GLN A 364 -24.25 3.98 1.33
C GLN A 364 -25.21 5.17 1.50
N GLY A 365 -24.91 6.11 2.41
CA GLY A 365 -25.65 7.37 2.49
C GLY A 365 -25.47 8.20 1.22
N ASN A 366 -26.59 8.62 0.63
CA ASN A 366 -26.61 9.78 -0.24
C ASN A 366 -26.02 10.99 0.49
N LYS A 367 -25.52 12.00 -0.23
CA LYS A 367 -24.96 13.23 0.37
C LYS A 367 -25.93 13.78 1.41
N CYS A 368 -25.59 13.67 2.69
CA CYS A 368 -26.40 14.24 3.76
C CYS A 368 -26.41 15.77 3.60
N GLY A 369 -27.61 16.35 3.55
CA GLY A 369 -27.81 17.79 3.44
C GLY A 369 -27.32 18.51 4.69
N ARG A 370 -27.10 19.83 4.59
CA ARG A 370 -26.49 20.66 5.65
C ARG A 370 -27.35 20.83 6.92
N MET A 371 -28.42 20.05 7.11
CA MET A 371 -29.38 20.17 8.22
C MET A 371 -29.71 18.85 8.96
N GLU A 372 -29.04 17.73 8.67
CA GLU A 372 -29.24 16.46 9.41
C GLU A 372 -27.93 16.00 10.10
N CYS A 373 -27.47 16.80 11.07
CA CYS A 373 -26.32 16.48 11.92
C CYS A 373 -26.66 16.59 13.42
N HIS A 374 -27.81 16.02 13.81
CA HIS A 374 -28.09 15.63 15.20
C HIS A 374 -29.04 14.43 15.22
N ILE A 375 -28.90 13.58 16.25
CA ILE A 375 -29.63 12.30 16.46
C ILE A 375 -29.13 11.21 15.47
N THR A 376 -28.67 10.01 15.85
CA THR A 376 -28.76 9.27 17.13
C THR A 376 -27.42 8.61 17.51
N PHE A 377 -26.99 8.79 18.76
CA PHE A 377 -26.14 7.85 19.52
C PHE A 377 -27.00 7.37 20.72
N CYS A 378 -26.77 6.14 21.22
CA CYS A 378 -27.70 5.36 22.07
C CYS A 378 -28.90 4.81 21.27
N HIS A 379 -29.44 3.61 21.51
CA HIS A 379 -29.11 2.50 22.43
C HIS A 379 -29.04 1.18 21.67
N TRP A 380 -28.26 0.21 22.18
CA TRP A 380 -28.57 -1.23 22.08
C TRP A 380 -28.02 -1.93 23.33
N THR A 381 -28.84 -1.97 24.38
CA THR A 381 -28.63 -2.76 25.60
C THR A 381 -28.99 -4.22 25.37
N LEU A 382 -28.36 -5.12 26.13
CA LEU A 382 -28.65 -6.55 26.12
C LEU A 382 -30.00 -6.85 26.77
N THR A 383 -31.01 -7.18 25.96
CA THR A 383 -32.22 -7.93 26.36
C THR A 383 -32.75 -8.63 25.11
N ASP A 384 -32.64 -9.97 25.07
CA ASP A 384 -33.48 -10.93 24.30
C ASP A 384 -32.88 -12.35 24.40
N LEU A 385 -32.52 -12.76 25.63
CA LEU A 385 -32.09 -14.14 25.97
C LEU A 385 -32.69 -14.57 27.32
N THR A 386 -34.01 -14.38 27.45
CA THR A 386 -34.97 -14.93 28.44
C THR A 386 -36.37 -14.55 27.95
N SER A 387 -37.47 -15.29 28.08
CA SER A 387 -37.78 -16.71 28.39
C SER A 387 -39.30 -16.89 28.16
N PRO A 388 -39.87 -18.11 28.06
CA PRO A 388 -39.28 -19.45 28.18
C PRO A 388 -39.24 -20.26 26.86
#